data_AF-A0A976M7G6-F1
#
_entry.id   AF-A0A976M7G6-F1
#
_cell.length_a   1.000
_cell.length_b   1.000
_cell.length_c   1.000
_cell.angle_alpha   90.00
_cell.angle_beta   90.00
_cell.angle_gamma   90.00
#
_symmetry.space_group_name_H-M   'P 1'
#
loop_
_entity.id
_entity.type
_entity.pdbx_description
1 polymer ?
#
loop_
_entity_poly.entity_id
_entity_poly.type
_entity_poly.pdbx_seq_one_letter_code
_entity_poly.pdbx_strand_id
1 'polypeptide(L)'
;MDQPETVEDLQANLDEYKKQLSSVEDVLKDDPENQEFLSLKRDLNEVIVLTNDLIRYKQSNEELIKQGIIHLEDIKDVDISTSIFVGRTCVVLYNGKQKYGEVVQVMGDQPTDLTIIELLGSREKCSLALKDLRLLEPPLPVQCKPGSLVQALYADDGRWYDCIINRQTEKGYVVTYKDYNTSEEVKRDRIRLKIRNEIKTNDVKEIVTPAGYVIPENLIIKKTDNEKEKLRKRKLVQTLKKQQKTMKEHEDSYKRASNWRKFQKKSGMKNKPGYMTGKRDTSIFNTDDPASNTSGIDQNVYNSFLPRKKFDYTSEMF
;
A
#
# COMPACT_ATOMS: atom_id res chain seq x y z
N MET A 1 1.97 22.96 25.85
CA MET A 1 2.61 24.11 25.17
C MET A 1 4.07 23.99 25.54
N ASP A 2 4.83 23.26 24.74
CA ASP A 2 6.26 23.10 24.98
C ASP A 2 6.93 24.38 24.49
N GLN A 3 7.56 25.10 25.41
CA GLN A 3 8.35 26.27 25.06
C GLN A 3 9.55 25.83 24.22
N PRO A 4 9.95 26.61 23.21
CA PRO A 4 11.13 26.28 22.43
C PRO A 4 12.36 26.30 23.34
N GLU A 5 13.00 25.14 23.53
CA GLU A 5 14.22 25.02 24.34
C GLU A 5 15.29 26.00 23.81
N THR A 6 15.83 26.84 24.68
CA THR A 6 16.87 27.79 24.30
C THR A 6 18.23 27.09 24.16
N VAL A 7 19.21 27.76 23.53
CA VAL A 7 20.58 27.21 23.44
C VAL A 7 21.20 27.03 24.83
N GLU A 8 20.87 27.91 25.78
CA GLU A 8 21.32 27.84 27.17
C GLU A 8 20.72 26.62 27.90
N ASP A 9 19.43 26.34 27.68
CA ASP A 9 18.77 25.14 28.24
C ASP A 9 19.40 23.85 27.72
N LEU A 10 19.71 23.79 26.42
CA LEU A 10 20.36 22.63 25.80
C LEU A 10 21.79 22.41 26.34
N GLN A 11 22.52 23.48 26.65
CA GLN A 11 23.84 23.39 27.29
C GLN A 11 23.74 22.86 28.72
N ALA A 12 22.75 23.31 29.49
CA ALA A 12 22.50 22.81 30.84
C ALA A 12 22.16 21.31 30.84
N ASN A 13 21.28 20.88 29.94
CA ASN A 13 20.92 19.46 29.77
C ASN A 13 22.13 18.61 29.35
N LEU A 14 22.98 19.13 28.46
CA LEU A 14 24.20 18.46 28.02
C LEU A 14 25.17 18.23 29.18
N ASP A 15 25.35 19.22 30.05
CA ASP A 15 26.19 19.08 31.24
C ASP A 15 25.62 18.07 32.24
N GLU A 16 24.29 17.97 32.34
CA GLU A 16 23.63 16.92 33.11
C GLU A 16 23.90 15.53 32.53
N TYR A 17 23.73 15.34 31.22
CA TYR A 17 24.02 14.06 30.56
C TYR A 17 25.49 13.64 30.70
N LYS A 18 26.43 14.59 30.67
CA LYS A 18 27.85 14.31 30.93
C LYS A 18 28.10 13.84 32.37
N LYS A 19 27.43 14.44 33.37
CA LYS A 19 27.53 14.00 34.78
C LYS A 19 26.96 12.60 34.96
N GLN A 20 25.81 12.31 34.35
CA GLN A 20 25.21 10.98 34.37
C GLN A 20 26.12 9.95 33.72
N LEU A 21 26.76 10.29 32.60
CA LEU A 21 27.73 9.42 31.94
C LEU A 21 28.95 9.13 32.83
N SER A 22 29.50 10.15 33.50
CA SER A 22 30.62 9.95 34.44
C SER A 22 30.25 9.03 35.59
N SER A 23 29.05 9.19 36.17
CA SER A 23 28.55 8.32 37.25
C SER A 23 28.42 6.86 36.78
N VAL A 24 27.89 6.65 35.57
CA VAL A 24 27.77 5.31 34.96
C VAL A 24 29.16 4.72 34.66
N GLU A 25 30.13 5.52 34.24
CA GLU A 25 31.51 5.08 34.02
C GLU A 25 32.23 4.68 35.31
N ASP A 26 31.96 5.35 36.43
CA ASP A 26 32.53 4.98 37.73
C ASP A 26 31.94 3.66 38.23
N VAL A 27 30.62 3.46 38.10
CA VAL A 27 29.97 2.17 38.43
C VAL A 27 30.49 1.04 37.54
N LEU A 28 30.76 1.32 36.25
CA LEU A 28 31.35 0.34 35.33
C LEU A 28 32.82 0.00 35.63
N LYS A 29 33.55 0.82 36.40
CA LYS A 29 34.90 0.46 36.87
C LYS A 29 34.84 -0.60 37.96
N ASP A 30 33.81 -0.55 38.80
CA ASP A 30 33.60 -1.50 39.88
C ASP A 30 32.99 -2.82 39.36
N ASP A 31 32.03 -2.76 38.42
CA ASP A 31 31.39 -3.92 37.79
C ASP A 31 31.45 -3.88 36.24
N PRO A 32 32.56 -4.31 35.61
CA PRO A 32 32.78 -4.16 34.16
C PRO A 32 31.87 -5.00 33.25
N GLU A 33 31.27 -6.08 33.77
CA GLU A 33 30.46 -7.02 32.99
C GLU A 33 28.96 -6.72 33.01
N ASN A 34 28.53 -5.65 33.70
CA ASN A 34 27.11 -5.32 33.77
C ASN A 34 26.61 -4.76 32.41
N GLN A 35 25.84 -5.59 31.70
CA GLN A 35 25.33 -5.28 30.36
C GLN A 35 24.38 -4.07 30.34
N GLU A 36 23.66 -3.80 31.43
CA GLU A 36 22.70 -2.68 31.50
C GLU A 36 23.40 -1.31 31.57
N PHE A 37 24.49 -1.22 32.34
CA PHE A 37 25.29 0.00 32.39
C PHE A 37 26.10 0.21 31.10
N LEU A 38 26.53 -0.87 30.43
CA LEU A 38 27.17 -0.78 29.12
C LEU A 38 26.22 -0.28 28.03
N SER A 39 24.94 -0.70 28.03
CA SER A 39 23.94 -0.11 27.12
C SER A 39 23.64 1.34 27.47
N LEU A 40 23.42 1.65 28.75
CA LEU A 40 23.14 3.02 29.20
C LEU A 40 24.28 3.99 28.85
N LYS A 41 25.54 3.55 28.99
CA LYS A 41 26.71 4.33 28.56
C LYS A 41 26.70 4.65 27.06
N ARG A 42 26.28 3.70 26.21
CA ARG A 42 26.18 3.93 24.75
C ARG A 42 25.07 4.93 24.45
N ASP A 43 23.89 4.72 25.04
CA ASP A 43 22.72 5.58 24.83
C ASP A 43 23.01 7.03 25.28
N LEU A 44 23.64 7.22 26.45
CA LEU A 44 24.04 8.55 26.94
C LEU A 44 25.08 9.22 26.03
N ASN A 45 26.03 8.47 25.47
CA ASN A 45 26.98 9.02 24.50
C ASN A 45 26.26 9.52 23.23
N GLU A 46 25.30 8.75 22.72
CA GLU A 46 24.51 9.16 21.54
C GLU A 46 23.71 10.44 21.83
N VAL A 47 23.04 10.51 22.98
CA VAL A 47 22.27 11.71 23.38
C VAL A 47 23.18 12.93 23.51
N ILE A 48 24.39 12.78 24.05
CA ILE A 48 25.37 13.88 24.16
C ILE A 48 25.82 14.35 22.77
N VAL A 49 26.07 13.43 21.83
CA VAL A 49 26.44 13.78 20.46
C VAL A 49 25.31 14.53 19.76
N LEU A 50 24.09 14.00 19.84
CA LEU A 50 22.91 14.61 19.22
C LEU A 50 22.62 16.01 19.80
N THR A 51 22.73 16.16 21.12
CA THR A 51 22.54 17.46 21.79
C THR A 51 23.61 18.47 21.37
N ASN A 52 24.88 18.03 21.24
CA ASN A 52 25.96 18.89 20.71
C ASN A 52 25.69 19.34 19.27
N ASP A 53 25.25 18.43 18.40
CA ASP A 53 24.95 18.75 17.01
C ASP A 53 23.76 19.71 16.90
N LEU A 54 22.75 19.54 17.76
CA LEU A 54 21.60 20.44 17.83
C LEU A 54 22.00 21.86 18.29
N ILE A 55 22.90 21.96 19.28
CA ILE A 55 23.46 23.24 19.74
C ILE A 55 24.22 23.92 18.58
N ARG A 56 25.08 23.19 17.87
CA ARG A 56 25.82 23.71 16.71
C ARG A 56 24.90 24.21 15.62
N TYR A 57 23.85 23.46 15.32
CA TYR A 57 22.84 23.85 14.33
C TYR A 57 22.12 25.14 14.74
N LYS A 58 21.66 25.24 16.00
CA LYS A 58 20.99 26.45 16.50
C LYS A 58 21.92 27.66 16.51
N GLN A 59 23.17 27.51 16.96
CA GLN A 59 24.17 28.58 16.97
C GLN A 59 24.49 29.06 15.55
N SER A 60 24.71 28.15 14.61
CA SER A 60 24.94 28.50 13.20
C SER A 60 23.73 29.22 12.60
N ASN A 61 22.51 28.79 12.92
CA ASN A 61 21.30 29.46 12.45
C ASN A 61 21.14 30.87 13.05
N GLU A 62 21.44 31.05 14.34
CA GLU A 62 21.46 32.38 14.99
C GLU A 62 22.53 33.30 14.39
N GLU A 63 23.71 32.77 14.05
CA GLU A 63 24.77 33.53 13.38
C GLU A 63 24.37 33.96 11.96
N LEU A 64 23.71 33.09 11.19
CA LEU A 64 23.19 33.42 9.86
C LEU A 64 22.12 34.53 9.92
N ILE A 65 21.30 34.53 10.97
CA ILE A 65 20.32 35.60 11.24
C ILE A 65 21.04 36.91 11.61
N LYS A 66 22.04 36.86 12.50
CA LYS A 66 22.82 38.05 12.92
C LYS A 66 23.66 38.66 11.80
N GLN A 67 24.16 37.86 10.87
CA GLN A 67 24.93 38.31 9.71
C GLN A 67 24.07 38.94 8.61
N GLY A 68 22.74 39.02 8.79
CA GLY A 68 21.84 39.66 7.84
C GLY A 68 21.66 38.90 6.52
N ILE A 69 22.10 37.64 6.45
CA ILE A 69 21.87 36.74 5.30
C ILE A 69 20.41 36.24 5.33
N ILE A 70 19.79 36.21 6.52
CA ILE A 70 18.38 35.90 6.74
C ILE A 70 17.78 37.04 7.57
N HIS A 71 17.09 37.99 6.93
CA HIS A 71 16.43 39.11 7.60
C HIS A 71 15.04 38.66 8.09
N LEU A 72 14.81 38.63 9.40
CA LEU A 72 13.54 38.18 9.99
C LEU A 72 12.37 39.15 9.71
N GLU A 73 12.68 40.43 9.45
CA GLU A 73 11.71 41.44 9.00
C GLU A 73 11.25 41.26 7.54
N ASP A 74 12.05 40.63 6.67
CA ASP A 74 11.64 40.36 5.27
C ASP A 74 10.69 39.14 5.17
N ILE A 75 10.53 38.38 6.26
CA ILE A 75 9.65 37.20 6.35
C ILE A 75 8.27 37.57 6.91
N LYS A 76 8.08 38.76 7.47
CA LYS A 76 6.80 39.16 8.08
C LYS A 76 5.75 39.62 7.07
N ASP A 77 6.15 40.10 5.88
CA ASP A 77 5.24 40.64 4.86
C ASP A 77 5.31 39.92 3.49
N VAL A 78 6.05 38.82 3.38
CA VAL A 78 5.96 37.93 2.22
C VAL A 78 5.12 36.73 2.63
N ASP A 79 3.92 36.65 2.08
CA ASP A 79 3.04 35.49 2.19
C ASP A 79 3.68 34.28 1.47
N ILE A 80 4.64 33.66 2.14
CA ILE A 80 5.42 32.51 1.67
C ILE A 80 4.50 31.33 1.36
N SER A 81 3.32 31.26 1.99
CA SER A 81 2.35 30.20 1.76
C SER A 81 1.74 30.28 0.36
N THR A 82 1.27 31.46 -0.07
CA THR A 82 0.61 31.62 -1.38
C THR A 82 1.61 31.53 -2.53
N SER A 83 2.85 32.03 -2.37
CA SER A 83 3.85 31.98 -3.43
C SER A 83 4.39 30.57 -3.73
N ILE A 84 4.30 29.61 -2.80
CA ILE A 84 4.75 28.23 -3.05
C ILE A 84 3.80 27.49 -4.00
N PHE A 85 2.50 27.80 -3.95
CA PHE A 85 1.51 27.14 -4.79
C PHE A 85 1.48 27.72 -6.19
N VAL A 86 1.69 29.03 -6.33
CA VAL A 86 1.68 29.71 -7.63
C VAL A 86 2.75 29.13 -8.56
N GLY A 87 2.32 28.77 -9.77
CA GLY A 87 3.15 28.19 -10.81
C GLY A 87 3.38 26.67 -10.69
N ARG A 88 2.88 26.02 -9.64
CA ARG A 88 2.92 24.55 -9.52
C ARG A 88 1.82 23.90 -10.33
N THR A 89 2.10 22.68 -10.78
CA THR A 89 1.13 21.89 -11.55
C THR A 89 0.28 21.03 -10.61
N CYS A 90 -1.03 21.08 -10.77
CA CYS A 90 -2.00 20.35 -9.96
C CYS A 90 -2.95 19.51 -10.81
N VAL A 91 -3.58 18.55 -10.15
CA VAL A 91 -4.65 17.71 -10.69
C VAL A 91 -5.98 18.26 -10.22
N VAL A 92 -6.89 18.51 -11.15
CA VAL A 92 -8.22 19.06 -10.89
C VAL A 92 -9.26 18.18 -11.57
N LEU A 93 -10.40 18.00 -10.91
CA LEU A 93 -11.56 17.35 -11.51
C LEU A 93 -12.41 18.42 -12.21
N TYR A 94 -12.38 18.45 -13.54
CA TYR A 94 -13.14 19.39 -14.36
C TYR A 94 -14.10 18.63 -15.28
N ASN A 95 -15.39 19.01 -15.26
CA ASN A 95 -16.45 18.35 -16.04
C ASN A 95 -16.48 16.81 -15.85
N GLY A 96 -16.25 16.34 -14.63
CA GLY A 96 -16.20 14.91 -14.29
C GLY A 96 -14.97 14.15 -14.80
N LYS A 97 -13.99 14.84 -15.40
CA LYS A 97 -12.73 14.25 -15.87
C LYS A 97 -11.55 14.85 -15.13
N GLN A 98 -10.55 14.02 -14.82
CA GLN A 98 -9.28 14.51 -14.28
C GLN A 98 -8.53 15.27 -15.36
N LYS A 99 -8.14 16.49 -15.04
CA LYS A 99 -7.37 17.41 -15.86
C LYS A 99 -6.19 17.93 -15.06
N TYR A 100 -5.19 18.42 -15.77
CA TYR A 100 -4.02 19.03 -15.17
C TYR A 100 -4.08 20.53 -15.42
N GLY A 101 -3.65 21.30 -14.43
CA GLY A 101 -3.63 22.76 -14.52
C GLY A 101 -2.45 23.35 -13.77
N GLU A 102 -2.20 24.62 -14.01
CA GLU A 102 -1.22 25.41 -13.29
C GLU A 102 -1.94 26.38 -12.36
N VAL A 103 -1.47 26.47 -11.11
CA VAL A 103 -2.03 27.41 -10.14
C VAL A 103 -1.56 28.81 -10.50
N VAL A 104 -2.48 29.69 -10.89
CA VAL A 104 -2.19 31.07 -11.28
C VAL A 104 -2.18 31.97 -10.05
N GLN A 105 -3.18 31.81 -9.19
CA GLN A 105 -3.38 32.69 -8.04
C GLN A 105 -4.09 31.93 -6.91
N VAL A 106 -3.69 32.22 -5.67
CA VAL A 106 -4.39 31.79 -4.45
C VAL A 106 -5.01 33.04 -3.84
N MET A 107 -6.32 33.01 -3.57
CA MET A 107 -7.03 34.17 -3.02
C MET A 107 -7.35 33.92 -1.54
N GLY A 108 -6.43 34.34 -0.65
CA GLY A 108 -6.60 34.42 0.80
C GLY A 108 -5.54 33.67 1.64
N ASP A 109 -5.73 33.68 2.97
CA ASP A 109 -4.88 33.07 4.02
C ASP A 109 -5.58 31.93 4.84
N GLN A 110 -6.80 31.52 4.47
CA GLN A 110 -7.62 30.51 5.14
C GLN A 110 -7.80 29.23 4.28
N PRO A 111 -7.99 28.04 4.87
CA PRO A 111 -8.13 26.79 4.11
C PRO A 111 -9.39 26.68 3.24
N THR A 112 -10.36 27.60 3.40
CA THR A 112 -11.56 27.75 2.56
C THR A 112 -11.31 28.54 1.28
N ASP A 113 -10.08 28.99 1.07
CA ASP A 113 -9.78 29.92 0.02
C ASP A 113 -9.81 29.32 -1.36
N LEU A 114 -10.20 30.18 -2.29
CA LEU A 114 -10.34 29.82 -3.69
C LEU A 114 -9.01 30.05 -4.40
N THR A 115 -8.57 29.02 -5.09
CA THR A 115 -7.41 29.04 -5.98
C THR A 115 -7.88 29.09 -7.41
N ILE A 116 -7.27 29.95 -8.21
CA ILE A 116 -7.50 30.08 -9.64
C ILE A 116 -6.46 29.22 -10.33
N ILE A 117 -6.93 28.21 -11.05
CA ILE A 117 -6.12 27.23 -11.78
C ILE A 117 -6.41 27.39 -13.27
N GLU A 118 -5.37 27.51 -14.08
CA GLU A 118 -5.48 27.50 -15.53
C GLU A 118 -5.25 26.08 -16.05
N LEU A 119 -6.28 25.50 -16.68
CA LEU A 119 -6.21 24.14 -17.21
C LEU A 119 -5.28 24.06 -18.43
N LEU A 120 -4.41 23.06 -18.43
CA LEU A 120 -3.53 22.78 -19.56
C LEU A 120 -4.37 22.22 -20.73
N GLY A 121 -4.08 22.73 -21.92
CA GLY A 121 -4.76 22.41 -23.17
C GLY A 121 -6.02 23.20 -23.50
N SER A 122 -6.93 23.44 -22.55
CA SER A 122 -8.09 24.32 -22.79
C SER A 122 -7.82 25.79 -22.44
N ARG A 123 -6.78 26.07 -21.61
CA ARG A 123 -6.48 27.40 -21.04
C ARG A 123 -7.68 28.05 -20.34
N GLU A 124 -8.66 27.24 -19.95
CA GLU A 124 -9.81 27.68 -19.17
C GLU A 124 -9.40 27.84 -17.71
N LYS A 125 -9.91 28.88 -17.06
CA LYS A 125 -9.65 29.13 -15.65
C LYS A 125 -10.73 28.46 -14.80
N CYS A 126 -10.30 27.77 -13.76
CA CYS A 126 -11.15 27.04 -12.82
C CYS A 126 -10.84 27.53 -11.39
N SER A 127 -11.88 27.77 -10.60
CA SER A 127 -11.76 28.03 -9.17
C SER A 127 -11.86 26.72 -8.38
N LEU A 128 -10.89 26.45 -7.51
CA LEU A 128 -10.88 25.26 -6.64
C LEU A 128 -10.52 25.67 -5.22
N ALA A 129 -11.13 25.05 -4.21
CA ALA A 129 -10.75 25.27 -2.81
C ALA A 129 -9.32 24.74 -2.55
N LEU A 130 -8.53 25.45 -1.75
CA LEU A 130 -7.16 25.05 -1.40
C LEU A 130 -7.09 23.64 -0.80
N LYS A 131 -8.12 23.24 -0.04
CA LYS A 131 -8.25 21.88 0.55
C LYS A 131 -8.32 20.75 -0.50
N ASP A 132 -8.92 21.02 -1.66
CA ASP A 132 -9.11 20.02 -2.71
C ASP A 132 -7.97 20.03 -3.74
N LEU A 133 -7.01 20.94 -3.57
CA LEU A 133 -5.86 21.10 -4.46
C LEU A 133 -4.89 19.93 -4.30
N ARG A 134 -4.71 19.16 -5.38
CA ARG A 134 -3.78 18.03 -5.44
C ARG A 134 -2.59 18.39 -6.31
N LEU A 135 -1.48 18.78 -5.70
CA LEU A 135 -0.23 19.04 -6.43
C LEU A 135 0.37 17.75 -7.00
N LEU A 136 1.07 17.86 -8.13
CA LEU A 136 1.92 16.79 -8.64
C LEU A 136 3.22 16.73 -7.85
N GLU A 137 3.62 15.53 -7.44
CA GLU A 137 4.88 15.29 -6.75
C GLU A 137 6.00 15.09 -7.77
N PRO A 138 7.04 15.96 -7.78
CA PRO A 138 8.15 15.82 -8.71
C PRO A 138 9.01 14.60 -8.35
N PRO A 139 9.50 13.83 -9.34
CA PRO A 139 10.37 12.69 -9.09
C PRO A 139 11.75 13.15 -8.59
N LEU A 140 12.40 12.29 -7.80
CA LEU A 140 13.73 12.56 -7.26
C LEU A 140 14.74 12.80 -8.41
N PRO A 141 15.60 13.84 -8.33
CA PRO A 141 16.60 14.13 -9.36
C PRO A 141 17.56 12.96 -9.65
N VAL A 142 17.82 12.12 -8.64
CA VAL A 142 18.67 10.93 -8.74
C VAL A 142 18.11 9.91 -9.74
N GLN A 143 16.78 9.81 -9.87
CA GLN A 143 16.10 8.89 -10.77
C GLN A 143 16.01 9.47 -12.20
N CYS A 144 16.08 10.80 -12.32
CA CYS A 144 15.88 11.54 -13.56
C CYS A 144 17.19 11.88 -14.29
N LYS A 145 18.13 10.93 -14.37
CA LYS A 145 19.41 11.14 -15.08
C LYS A 145 19.20 11.43 -16.58
N PRO A 146 20.11 12.17 -17.24
CA PRO A 146 20.16 12.25 -18.69
C PRO A 146 20.14 10.85 -19.33
N GLY A 147 19.29 10.65 -20.33
CA GLY A 147 19.00 9.38 -20.99
C GLY A 147 17.85 8.57 -20.37
N SER A 148 17.33 8.96 -19.20
CA SER A 148 16.21 8.26 -18.56
C SER A 148 14.92 8.38 -19.38
N LEU A 149 14.16 7.28 -19.42
CA LEU A 149 12.82 7.21 -20.01
C LEU A 149 11.78 7.71 -19.01
N VAL A 150 11.17 8.84 -19.31
CA VAL A 150 10.16 9.47 -18.46
C VAL A 150 8.91 9.81 -19.26
N GLN A 151 7.87 10.25 -18.57
CA GLN A 151 6.71 10.85 -19.21
C GLN A 151 6.64 12.32 -18.79
N ALA A 152 6.40 13.19 -19.75
CA ALA A 152 6.25 14.62 -19.53
C ALA A 152 4.84 15.07 -19.94
N LEU A 153 4.29 16.00 -19.17
CA LEU A 153 3.00 16.63 -19.43
C LEU A 153 3.18 17.75 -20.45
N TYR A 154 2.54 17.59 -21.61
CA TYR A 154 2.62 18.56 -22.71
C TYR A 154 1.66 19.74 -22.48
N ALA A 155 2.12 20.96 -22.77
CA ALA A 155 1.41 22.17 -22.39
C ALA A 155 0.14 22.44 -23.22
N ASP A 156 0.15 22.09 -24.51
CA ASP A 156 -0.94 22.46 -25.44
C ASP A 156 -2.14 21.53 -25.39
N ASP A 157 -2.02 20.32 -24.84
CA ASP A 157 -3.13 19.36 -24.77
C ASP A 157 -3.36 18.79 -23.37
N GLY A 158 -2.43 19.05 -22.44
CA GLY A 158 -2.48 18.55 -21.07
C GLY A 158 -2.39 17.02 -20.99
N ARG A 159 -1.72 16.35 -21.95
CA ARG A 159 -1.53 14.89 -21.94
C ARG A 159 -0.08 14.51 -21.64
N TRP A 160 0.07 13.29 -21.16
CA TRP A 160 1.38 12.70 -20.87
C TRP A 160 1.94 12.00 -22.10
N TYR A 161 3.16 12.37 -22.49
CA TYR A 161 3.89 11.77 -23.59
C TYR A 161 5.18 11.13 -23.14
N ASP A 162 5.54 10.04 -23.81
CA ASP A 162 6.81 9.35 -23.60
C ASP A 162 7.96 10.21 -24.12
N CYS A 163 8.93 10.47 -23.25
CA CYS A 163 10.09 11.31 -23.57
C CYS A 163 11.37 10.78 -22.94
N ILE A 164 12.49 11.29 -23.43
CA ILE A 164 13.83 10.98 -22.93
C ILE A 164 14.41 12.27 -22.36
N ILE A 165 14.93 12.22 -21.14
CA ILE A 165 15.64 13.36 -20.54
C ILE A 165 16.94 13.57 -21.29
N ASN A 166 17.18 14.76 -21.83
CA ASN A 166 18.40 15.10 -22.55
C ASN A 166 19.42 15.74 -21.60
N ARG A 167 18.98 16.77 -20.86
CA ARG A 167 19.78 17.43 -19.80
C ARG A 167 18.90 17.88 -18.64
N GLN A 168 19.50 18.00 -17.45
CA GLN A 168 18.86 18.59 -16.27
C GLN A 168 19.18 20.09 -16.21
N THR A 169 18.20 20.92 -15.88
CA THR A 169 18.36 22.36 -15.63
C THR A 169 18.07 22.66 -14.16
N GLU A 170 18.44 23.85 -13.67
CA GLU A 170 18.13 24.30 -12.30
C GLU A 170 16.61 24.30 -12.01
N LYS A 171 15.77 24.65 -12.98
CA LYS A 171 14.31 24.79 -12.82
C LYS A 171 13.51 23.57 -13.31
N GLY A 172 14.14 22.61 -13.99
CA GLY A 172 13.41 21.58 -14.73
C GLY A 172 14.33 20.63 -15.49
N TYR A 173 13.82 20.11 -16.60
CA TYR A 173 14.53 19.17 -17.45
C TYR A 173 14.23 19.48 -18.91
N VAL A 174 15.22 19.32 -19.78
CA VAL A 174 15.00 19.33 -21.22
C VAL A 174 14.72 17.91 -21.66
N VAL A 175 13.51 17.68 -22.17
CA VAL A 175 13.03 16.37 -22.61
C VAL A 175 12.82 16.35 -24.11
N THR A 176 13.13 15.22 -24.75
CA THR A 176 12.84 14.99 -26.19
C THR A 176 11.71 13.98 -26.31
N TYR A 177 10.62 14.35 -26.98
CA TYR A 177 9.46 13.48 -27.18
C TYR A 177 9.76 12.40 -28.22
N LYS A 178 9.40 11.15 -27.91
CA LYS A 178 9.71 10.01 -28.80
C LYS A 178 8.98 10.04 -30.14
N ASP A 179 7.76 10.55 -30.14
CA ASP A 179 6.88 10.49 -31.32
C ASP A 179 7.16 11.64 -32.30
N TYR A 180 7.62 12.79 -31.79
CA TYR A 180 7.76 14.02 -32.57
C TYR A 180 9.21 14.50 -32.71
N ASN A 181 10.16 13.90 -31.99
CA ASN A 181 11.56 14.35 -31.88
C ASN A 181 11.76 15.83 -31.48
N THR A 182 10.68 16.52 -31.10
CA THR A 182 10.73 17.88 -30.56
C THR A 182 11.30 17.84 -29.14
N SER A 183 12.16 18.80 -28.81
CA SER A 183 12.69 18.98 -27.46
C SER A 183 12.06 20.19 -26.79
N GLU A 184 11.67 20.03 -25.53
CA GLU A 184 10.99 21.06 -24.72
C GLU A 184 11.61 21.12 -23.33
N GLU A 185 11.64 22.32 -22.73
CA GLU A 185 12.02 22.50 -21.33
C GLU A 185 10.78 22.42 -20.44
N VAL A 186 10.77 21.43 -19.55
CA VAL A 186 9.60 21.10 -18.73
C VAL A 186 9.96 21.23 -17.24
N LYS A 187 9.06 21.83 -16.45
CA LYS A 187 9.20 21.96 -14.99
C LYS A 187 9.31 20.58 -14.32
N ARG A 188 9.96 20.52 -13.15
CA ARG A 188 10.12 19.27 -12.38
C ARG A 188 8.78 18.59 -12.06
N ASP A 189 7.75 19.38 -11.77
CA ASP A 189 6.40 18.89 -11.42
C ASP A 189 5.65 18.26 -12.61
N ARG A 190 6.05 18.60 -13.83
CA ARG A 190 5.41 18.11 -15.07
C ARG A 190 6.06 16.86 -15.62
N ILE A 191 6.86 16.17 -14.81
CA ILE A 191 7.54 14.93 -15.17
C ILE A 191 7.12 13.86 -14.19
N ARG A 192 6.89 12.65 -14.72
CA ARG A 192 6.73 11.46 -13.91
C ARG A 192 7.62 10.37 -14.47
N LEU A 193 8.12 9.53 -13.58
CA LEU A 193 8.81 8.34 -14.03
C LEU A 193 7.82 7.47 -14.77
N LYS A 194 8.22 6.97 -15.93
CA LYS A 194 7.53 5.85 -16.51
C LYS A 194 7.73 4.73 -15.51
N ILE A 195 6.66 4.36 -14.80
CA ILE A 195 6.62 3.06 -14.16
C ILE A 195 6.86 2.12 -15.32
N ARG A 196 8.10 1.61 -15.39
CA ARG A 196 8.40 0.50 -16.27
C ARG A 196 7.37 -0.50 -15.78
N ASN A 197 6.38 -0.78 -16.61
CA ASN A 197 5.64 -2.01 -16.48
C ASN A 197 6.63 -3.15 -16.82
N GLU A 198 7.72 -3.24 -16.05
CA GLU A 198 8.61 -4.39 -15.89
C GLU A 198 7.98 -5.43 -14.98
N ILE A 199 6.71 -5.22 -14.62
CA ILE A 199 5.78 -6.29 -14.33
C ILE A 199 4.54 -6.12 -15.22
N LYS A 200 4.71 -5.77 -16.50
CA LYS A 200 3.99 -6.59 -17.48
C LYS A 200 4.59 -7.96 -17.24
N THR A 201 3.73 -8.88 -16.80
CA THR A 201 3.99 -10.30 -16.87
C THR A 201 4.89 -10.55 -18.07
N ASN A 202 6.14 -10.94 -17.84
CA ASN A 202 6.66 -11.96 -18.74
C ASN A 202 5.57 -13.02 -18.64
N ASP A 203 4.73 -13.16 -19.66
CA ASP A 203 3.78 -14.26 -19.73
C ASP A 203 4.65 -15.50 -19.67
N VAL A 204 4.89 -15.97 -18.45
CA VAL A 204 5.72 -17.13 -18.20
C VAL A 204 4.88 -18.24 -18.77
N LYS A 205 5.23 -18.68 -19.99
CA LYS A 205 4.42 -19.60 -20.77
C LYS A 205 4.02 -20.76 -19.86
N GLU A 206 2.72 -20.89 -19.64
CA GLU A 206 2.17 -21.90 -18.76
C GLU A 206 2.02 -23.19 -19.56
N ILE A 207 2.59 -24.28 -19.07
CA ILE A 207 2.50 -25.58 -19.74
C ILE A 207 1.59 -26.48 -18.91
N VAL A 208 0.61 -27.09 -19.58
CA VAL A 208 -0.26 -28.10 -18.98
C VAL A 208 0.46 -29.44 -18.98
N THR A 209 0.71 -29.98 -17.80
CA THR A 209 1.27 -31.33 -17.63
C THR A 209 0.23 -32.37 -18.10
N PRO A 210 0.59 -33.58 -18.56
CA PRO A 210 -0.40 -34.62 -18.90
C PRO A 210 -1.41 -34.96 -17.77
N ALA A 211 -1.05 -34.68 -16.52
CA ALA A 211 -1.92 -34.78 -15.35
C ALA A 211 -2.87 -33.57 -15.14
N GLY A 212 -2.92 -32.61 -16.06
CA GLY A 212 -3.81 -31.44 -16.03
C GLY A 212 -3.38 -30.28 -15.13
N TYR A 213 -2.16 -30.31 -14.57
CA TYR A 213 -1.64 -29.21 -13.75
C TYR A 213 -0.96 -28.15 -14.60
N VAL A 214 -1.21 -26.88 -14.28
CA VAL A 214 -0.65 -25.72 -14.97
C VAL A 214 0.63 -25.29 -14.25
N ILE A 215 1.79 -25.44 -14.90
CA ILE A 215 3.09 -25.12 -14.29
C ILE A 215 3.79 -24.05 -15.14
N PRO A 216 4.30 -22.97 -14.53
CA PRO A 216 5.04 -21.96 -15.26
C PRO A 216 6.40 -22.48 -15.74
N GLU A 217 6.80 -22.12 -16.96
CA GLU A 217 8.07 -22.52 -17.59
C GLU A 217 9.31 -22.28 -16.70
N ASN A 218 9.32 -21.20 -15.91
CA ASN A 218 10.42 -20.85 -15.00
C ASN A 218 10.69 -21.89 -13.90
N LEU A 219 9.70 -22.72 -13.56
CA LEU A 219 9.81 -23.78 -12.55
C LEU A 219 10.20 -25.15 -13.13
N ILE A 220 10.38 -25.24 -14.45
CA ILE A 220 10.83 -26.47 -15.11
C ILE A 220 12.32 -26.67 -14.81
N ILE A 221 12.66 -27.91 -14.45
CA ILE A 221 14.04 -28.32 -14.16
C ILE A 221 14.76 -28.48 -15.50
N LYS A 222 15.77 -27.64 -15.73
CA LYS A 222 16.65 -27.77 -16.90
C LYS A 222 17.83 -28.69 -16.57
N LYS A 223 18.43 -29.30 -17.59
CA LYS A 223 19.58 -30.22 -17.40
C LYS A 223 20.80 -29.50 -16.82
N THR A 224 20.96 -28.21 -17.14
CA THR A 224 22.06 -27.32 -16.73
C THR A 224 22.00 -26.83 -15.28
N ASP A 225 20.90 -27.04 -14.55
CA ASP A 225 20.68 -26.44 -13.23
C ASP A 225 21.45 -27.16 -12.10
N ASN A 226 21.89 -26.41 -11.08
CA ASN A 226 22.56 -26.91 -9.87
C ASN A 226 21.60 -27.75 -8.98
N GLU A 227 22.10 -28.70 -8.20
CA GLU A 227 21.29 -29.61 -7.36
C GLU A 227 20.41 -28.85 -6.36
N LYS A 228 20.94 -27.78 -5.74
CA LYS A 228 20.19 -26.92 -4.82
C LYS A 228 19.01 -26.24 -5.51
N GLU A 229 19.18 -25.79 -6.75
CA GLU A 229 18.11 -25.13 -7.52
C GLU A 229 17.07 -26.13 -8.01
N LYS A 230 17.50 -27.34 -8.41
CA LYS A 230 16.61 -28.45 -8.77
C LYS A 230 15.70 -28.83 -7.61
N LEU A 231 16.24 -28.91 -6.38
CA LEU A 231 15.45 -29.20 -5.19
C LEU A 231 14.45 -28.07 -4.89
N ARG A 232 14.87 -26.81 -5.00
CA ARG A 232 13.99 -25.64 -4.83
C ARG A 232 12.83 -25.68 -5.83
N LYS A 233 13.12 -25.87 -7.12
CA LYS A 233 12.11 -25.98 -8.18
C LYS A 233 11.16 -27.15 -7.94
N ARG A 234 11.67 -28.34 -7.55
CA ARG A 234 10.82 -29.50 -7.19
C ARG A 234 9.85 -29.18 -6.06
N LYS A 235 10.33 -28.56 -4.98
CA LYS A 235 9.49 -28.20 -3.82
C LYS A 235 8.41 -27.21 -4.22
N LEU A 236 8.76 -26.16 -4.97
CA LEU A 236 7.81 -25.15 -5.45
C LEU A 236 6.75 -25.74 -6.39
N VAL A 237 7.14 -26.62 -7.30
CA VAL A 237 6.20 -27.32 -8.18
C VAL A 237 5.26 -28.23 -7.37
N GLN A 238 5.77 -28.92 -6.35
CA GLN A 238 4.95 -29.78 -5.50
C GLN A 238 3.92 -28.98 -4.68
N THR A 239 4.31 -27.84 -4.10
CA THR A 239 3.40 -26.96 -3.37
C THR A 239 2.35 -26.37 -4.30
N LEU A 240 2.74 -25.94 -5.51
CA LEU A 240 1.83 -25.41 -6.52
C LEU A 240 0.79 -26.46 -6.96
N LYS A 241 1.22 -27.70 -7.26
CA LYS A 241 0.31 -28.81 -7.60
C LYS A 241 -0.65 -29.14 -6.46
N LYS A 242 -0.18 -29.10 -5.22
CA LYS A 242 -1.03 -29.31 -4.03
C LYS A 242 -2.11 -28.23 -3.93
N GLN A 243 -1.73 -26.96 -4.13
CA GLN A 243 -2.66 -25.83 -4.13
C GLN A 243 -3.71 -25.94 -5.24
N GLN A 244 -3.28 -26.25 -6.47
CA GLN A 244 -4.21 -26.45 -7.60
C GLN A 244 -5.18 -27.61 -7.34
N LYS A 245 -4.71 -28.72 -6.75
CA LYS A 245 -5.56 -29.84 -6.36
C LYS A 245 -6.63 -29.42 -5.34
N THR A 246 -6.24 -28.71 -4.27
CA THR A 246 -7.19 -28.26 -3.25
C THR A 246 -8.19 -27.24 -3.79
N MET A 247 -7.77 -26.36 -4.70
CA MET A 247 -8.66 -25.40 -5.35
C MET A 247 -9.69 -26.11 -6.23
N LYS A 248 -9.26 -27.12 -6.99
CA LYS A 248 -10.17 -27.95 -7.80
C LYS A 248 -11.18 -28.70 -6.94
N GLU A 249 -10.74 -29.31 -5.83
CA GLU A 249 -11.63 -29.99 -4.88
C GLU A 249 -12.64 -29.04 -4.24
N HIS A 250 -12.23 -27.81 -3.90
CA HIS A 250 -13.10 -26.77 -3.38
C HIS A 250 -14.12 -26.30 -4.43
N GLU A 251 -13.69 -26.08 -5.67
CA GLU A 251 -14.56 -25.72 -6.78
C GLU A 251 -15.58 -26.83 -7.07
N ASP A 252 -15.16 -28.10 -7.08
CA ASP A 252 -16.06 -29.24 -7.25
C ASP A 252 -17.06 -29.34 -6.10
N SER A 253 -16.61 -29.08 -4.87
CA SER A 253 -17.48 -29.05 -3.69
C SER A 253 -18.48 -27.89 -3.75
N TYR A 254 -18.04 -26.71 -4.17
CA TYR A 254 -18.89 -25.55 -4.37
C TYR A 254 -19.91 -25.77 -5.49
N LYS A 255 -19.50 -26.34 -6.63
CA LYS A 255 -20.39 -26.72 -7.74
C LYS A 255 -21.41 -27.74 -7.29
N ARG A 256 -21.00 -28.78 -6.54
CA ARG A 256 -21.91 -29.77 -5.94
C ARG A 256 -22.93 -29.11 -5.02
N ALA A 257 -22.50 -28.24 -4.11
CA ALA A 257 -23.38 -27.53 -3.19
C ALA A 257 -24.33 -26.55 -3.91
N SER A 258 -23.84 -25.81 -4.91
CA SER A 258 -24.64 -24.89 -5.72
C SER A 258 -25.69 -25.64 -6.55
N ASN A 259 -25.29 -26.76 -7.17
CA ASN A 259 -26.20 -27.63 -7.90
C ASN A 259 -27.25 -28.25 -6.96
N TRP A 260 -26.86 -28.66 -5.75
CA TRP A 260 -27.79 -29.14 -4.72
C TRP A 260 -28.78 -28.07 -4.29
N ARG A 261 -28.33 -26.83 -4.06
CA ARG A 261 -29.21 -25.69 -3.76
C ARG A 261 -30.18 -25.38 -4.90
N LYS A 262 -29.72 -25.46 -6.16
CA LYS A 262 -30.58 -25.32 -7.35
C LYS A 262 -31.61 -26.45 -7.43
N PHE A 263 -31.23 -27.68 -7.15
CA PHE A 263 -32.14 -28.83 -7.08
C PHE A 263 -33.22 -28.64 -6.00
N GLN A 264 -32.84 -28.18 -4.81
CA GLN A 264 -33.78 -27.89 -3.71
C GLN A 264 -34.79 -26.80 -4.08
N LYS A 265 -34.34 -25.72 -4.73
CA LYS A 265 -35.24 -24.68 -5.25
C LYS A 265 -36.18 -25.20 -6.34
N LYS A 266 -35.69 -26.10 -7.21
CA LYS A 266 -36.48 -26.74 -8.27
C LYS A 266 -37.51 -27.73 -7.71
N SER A 267 -37.20 -28.46 -6.64
CA SER A 267 -38.18 -29.32 -5.96
C SER A 267 -39.23 -28.54 -5.18
N GLY A 268 -38.88 -27.36 -4.63
CA GLY A 268 -39.83 -26.46 -3.97
C GLY A 268 -40.91 -25.88 -4.90
N MET A 269 -40.68 -25.84 -6.21
CA MET A 269 -41.69 -25.38 -7.18
C MET A 269 -42.79 -26.41 -7.47
N LYS A 270 -42.62 -27.68 -7.10
CA LYS A 270 -43.63 -28.73 -7.36
C LYS A 270 -44.83 -28.68 -6.41
N ASN A 271 -44.79 -27.83 -5.37
CA ASN A 271 -45.88 -27.63 -4.41
C ASN A 271 -46.39 -26.18 -4.42
N LYS A 272 -46.37 -25.49 -5.58
CA LYS A 272 -47.13 -24.23 -5.73
C LYS A 272 -48.62 -24.58 -5.85
N PRO A 273 -49.51 -24.03 -4.98
CA PRO A 273 -50.95 -24.20 -5.15
C PRO A 273 -51.34 -23.60 -6.51
N GLY A 274 -51.91 -24.42 -7.40
CA GLY A 274 -52.35 -23.99 -8.73
C GLY A 274 -51.75 -24.77 -9.91
N TYR A 275 -50.76 -25.64 -9.71
CA TYR A 275 -50.33 -26.60 -10.74
C TYR A 275 -50.91 -27.98 -10.43
N MET A 276 -51.79 -28.48 -11.31
CA MET A 276 -52.28 -29.86 -11.28
C MET A 276 -51.14 -30.82 -11.61
N THR A 277 -50.35 -31.19 -10.61
CA THR A 277 -49.71 -32.51 -10.58
C THR A 277 -50.51 -33.31 -9.57
N GLY A 278 -51.25 -34.30 -10.07
CA GLY A 278 -52.15 -35.14 -9.28
C GLY A 278 -51.49 -35.60 -7.99
N LYS A 279 -52.30 -35.64 -6.92
CA LYS A 279 -52.00 -36.36 -5.69
C LYS A 279 -51.36 -37.69 -6.10
N ARG A 280 -50.12 -37.94 -5.67
CA ARG A 280 -49.64 -39.32 -5.66
C ARG A 280 -50.51 -40.00 -4.62
N ASP A 281 -51.26 -40.99 -5.09
CA ASP A 281 -51.94 -41.95 -4.23
C ASP A 281 -50.99 -42.36 -3.11
N THR A 282 -51.56 -42.45 -1.92
CA THR A 282 -50.96 -43.07 -0.74
C THR A 282 -50.21 -44.32 -1.17
N SER A 283 -48.98 -44.47 -0.67
CA SER A 283 -48.16 -45.65 -0.88
C SER A 283 -48.98 -46.93 -0.69
N ILE A 284 -48.86 -47.88 -1.62
CA ILE A 284 -49.35 -49.27 -1.51
C ILE A 284 -48.79 -49.99 -0.25
N PHE A 285 -47.84 -49.37 0.46
CA PHE A 285 -47.25 -49.84 1.71
C PHE A 285 -47.65 -49.00 2.94
N ASN A 286 -48.63 -48.10 2.84
CA ASN A 286 -49.18 -47.44 4.02
C ASN A 286 -50.24 -48.34 4.66
N THR A 287 -49.83 -49.15 5.64
CA THR A 287 -50.77 -49.85 6.52
C THR A 287 -51.28 -48.86 7.55
N ASP A 288 -52.51 -48.35 7.35
CA ASP A 288 -53.25 -47.66 8.39
C ASP A 288 -53.70 -48.71 9.43
N ASP A 289 -52.93 -48.87 10.52
CA ASP A 289 -53.36 -49.62 11.71
C ASP A 289 -54.18 -48.69 12.62
N PRO A 290 -55.49 -48.95 12.84
CA PRO A 290 -56.32 -48.11 13.69
C PRO A 290 -56.36 -48.69 15.11
N ALA A 291 -55.29 -48.52 15.89
CA ALA A 291 -55.34 -48.78 17.33
C ALA A 291 -54.19 -48.11 18.11
N SER A 292 -54.41 -46.87 18.56
CA SER A 292 -54.16 -46.43 19.95
C SER A 292 -54.12 -44.91 20.03
N ASN A 293 -55.24 -44.33 20.45
CA ASN A 293 -55.27 -43.00 21.03
C ASN A 293 -54.68 -43.11 22.44
N THR A 294 -53.53 -42.48 22.71
CA THR A 294 -53.24 -41.95 24.05
C THR A 294 -52.32 -40.74 23.95
N SER A 295 -52.95 -39.57 24.00
CA SER A 295 -52.59 -38.39 24.80
C SER A 295 -51.10 -38.13 25.11
N GLY A 296 -50.59 -37.00 24.60
CA GLY A 296 -49.83 -36.08 25.44
C GLY A 296 -48.37 -35.80 25.06
N ILE A 297 -48.16 -34.56 24.61
CA ILE A 297 -47.10 -33.65 25.06
C ILE A 297 -45.72 -33.74 24.35
N ASP A 298 -45.43 -32.56 23.79
CA ASP A 298 -44.15 -31.86 23.60
C ASP A 298 -43.28 -31.96 22.34
N GLN A 299 -42.87 -30.75 22.01
CA GLN A 299 -42.17 -30.22 20.87
C GLN A 299 -40.70 -30.64 20.82
N ASN A 300 -40.16 -30.61 19.60
CA ASN A 300 -38.76 -30.27 19.30
C ASN A 300 -37.67 -31.05 20.05
N VAL A 301 -37.32 -32.23 19.53
CA VAL A 301 -35.92 -32.68 19.50
C VAL A 301 -35.75 -33.50 18.24
N TYR A 302 -34.74 -33.20 17.41
CA TYR A 302 -33.93 -34.12 16.60
C TYR A 302 -33.28 -33.37 15.44
N ASN A 303 -32.16 -32.72 15.74
CA ASN A 303 -30.97 -32.70 14.88
C ASN A 303 -29.77 -32.23 15.71
N SER A 304 -29.39 -33.01 16.72
CA SER A 304 -28.06 -32.93 17.32
C SER A 304 -27.23 -34.08 16.77
N PHE A 305 -26.36 -33.76 15.81
CA PHE A 305 -25.34 -34.67 15.32
C PHE A 305 -24.31 -34.86 16.44
N LEU A 306 -24.36 -35.98 17.16
CA LEU A 306 -23.34 -36.31 18.15
C LEU A 306 -22.06 -36.77 17.41
N PRO A 307 -20.90 -36.13 17.62
CA PRO A 307 -19.66 -36.56 16.99
C PRO A 307 -19.26 -37.93 17.54
N ARG A 308 -18.97 -38.88 16.63
CA ARG A 308 -18.46 -40.21 16.99
C ARG A 308 -17.11 -40.09 17.70
N LYS A 309 -17.08 -40.50 18.97
CA LYS A 309 -15.86 -40.64 19.77
C LYS A 309 -14.99 -41.74 19.14
N LYS A 310 -13.71 -41.46 18.89
CA LYS A 310 -12.74 -42.47 18.50
C LYS A 310 -12.41 -43.32 19.74
N PHE A 311 -12.44 -44.64 19.59
CA PHE A 311 -11.96 -45.55 20.61
C PHE A 311 -10.43 -45.54 20.59
N ASP A 312 -9.82 -45.11 21.69
CA ASP A 312 -8.40 -45.37 21.94
C ASP A 312 -8.28 -46.75 22.58
N TYR A 313 -7.54 -47.64 21.94
CA TYR A 313 -7.16 -48.93 22.52
C TYR A 313 -6.13 -48.67 23.62
N THR A 314 -6.55 -48.69 24.88
CA THR A 314 -5.62 -48.77 26.02
C THR A 314 -5.42 -50.22 26.41
N SER A 315 -4.15 -50.56 26.56
CA SER A 315 -3.55 -51.84 26.88
C SER A 315 -3.96 -52.36 28.27
N GLU A 316 -4.90 -53.30 28.32
CA GLU A 316 -4.99 -54.30 29.40
C GLU A 316 -5.24 -55.68 28.78
N MET A 317 -4.15 -56.26 28.29
CA MET A 317 -3.96 -57.71 28.26
C MET A 317 -2.53 -57.95 28.71
N PHE A 318 -2.34 -58.02 30.03
CA PHE A 318 -1.41 -58.91 30.74
C PHE A 318 -1.82 -58.91 32.22
#